data_AF-A0A6G0VIF5-F1
#
_entry.id   AF-A0A6G0VIF5-F1
#
_cell.length_a   1.000
_cell.length_b   1.000
_cell.length_c   1.000
_cell.angle_alpha   90.00
_cell.angle_beta   90.00
_cell.angle_gamma   90.00
#
_symmetry.space_group_name_H-M   'P 1'
#
loop_
_entity.id
_entity.type
_entity.pdbx_description
1 polymer ?
#
loop_
_entity_poly.entity_id
_entity_poly.type
_entity_poly.pdbx_seq_one_letter_code
_entity_poly.pdbx_strand_id
1 'polypeptide(L)'
;DGDSSVTKRLNEVLPYGNDFRVKKIECKNHLLRNYTTKLSAIAKQTDYPISIRKHILTNIVRFRSDIIKATKHYIESADIPFQTKIAELRKDISNSPYHRLGQHNNCAVYFCSGPKTGEINLVPLAEKSKMMTSINNVVYRLLTNADSLIENVDNNPCEQLNSIINKHVGGKRINYTQKNNYKTRVEAAILSYNSKNYLRTVHKKITTSSPGKIAKRYMSNLERIRRNTVMRRRKLFCEGEKRKKPIIKYSGPDADYGLTEPLDGLI
;
A
#
# COMPACT_ATOMS: atom_id res chain seq x y z
N ASP A 1 5.20 12.12 -3.41
CA ASP A 1 4.42 12.03 -2.15
C ASP A 1 4.41 13.37 -1.42
N GLY A 2 4.07 14.43 -2.13
CA GLY A 2 3.94 15.76 -1.54
C GLY A 2 2.47 16.01 -1.18
N ASP A 3 2.24 16.67 -0.05
CA ASP A 3 0.92 17.21 0.27
C ASP A 3 0.44 18.16 -0.82
N SER A 4 -0.87 18.43 -0.86
CA SER A 4 -1.52 19.28 -1.87
C SER A 4 -0.85 20.65 -2.02
N SER A 5 -0.23 21.16 -0.95
CA SER A 5 0.54 22.41 -0.93
C SER A 5 1.83 22.35 -1.75
N VAL A 6 2.51 21.20 -1.81
CA VAL A 6 3.73 21.00 -2.59
C VAL A 6 3.41 20.96 -4.08
N THR A 7 2.36 20.23 -4.48
CA THR A 7 1.93 20.19 -5.89
C THR A 7 1.50 21.57 -6.39
N LYS A 8 0.76 22.33 -5.56
CA LYS A 8 0.39 23.71 -5.88
C LYS A 8 1.64 24.57 -6.10
N ARG A 9 2.58 24.56 -5.15
CA ARG A 9 3.83 25.31 -5.25
C ARG A 9 4.66 24.92 -6.48
N LEU A 10 4.74 23.64 -6.82
CA LEU A 10 5.46 23.19 -8.02
C LEU A 10 4.83 23.71 -9.31
N ASN A 11 3.50 23.80 -9.37
CA ASN A 11 2.79 24.37 -10.51
C ASN A 11 2.81 25.90 -10.56
N GLU A 12 3.17 26.58 -9.45
CA GLU A 12 3.43 28.02 -9.43
C GLU A 12 4.88 28.34 -9.81
N VAL A 13 5.84 27.54 -9.32
CA VAL A 13 7.28 27.73 -9.59
C VAL A 13 7.68 27.26 -10.99
N LEU A 14 6.92 26.33 -11.58
CA LEU A 14 7.14 25.78 -12.93
C LEU A 14 8.62 25.38 -13.15
N PRO A 15 9.18 24.48 -12.32
CA PRO A 15 10.61 24.15 -12.34
C PRO A 15 11.09 23.51 -13.65
N TYR A 16 10.16 23.06 -14.49
CA TYR A 16 10.42 22.45 -15.79
C TYR A 16 10.01 23.35 -16.96
N GLY A 17 9.72 24.63 -16.72
CA GLY A 17 9.23 25.58 -17.72
C GLY A 17 7.70 25.63 -17.83
N ASN A 18 7.20 26.55 -18.66
CA ASN A 18 5.76 26.87 -18.74
C ASN A 18 4.92 25.78 -19.41
N ASP A 19 5.55 24.94 -20.25
CA ASP A 19 4.86 23.90 -21.02
C ASP A 19 4.61 22.63 -20.20
N PHE A 20 5.27 22.48 -19.04
CA PHE A 20 5.22 21.27 -18.22
C PHE A 20 4.54 21.53 -16.88
N ARG A 21 3.41 20.87 -16.66
CA ARG A 21 2.71 20.87 -15.37
C ARG A 21 2.97 19.60 -14.60
N VAL A 22 3.24 19.73 -13.30
CA VAL A 22 3.43 18.59 -12.41
C VAL A 22 2.07 18.05 -12.00
N LYS A 23 1.81 16.80 -12.37
CA LYS A 23 0.62 16.04 -11.95
C LYS A 23 0.95 15.17 -10.75
N LYS A 24 0.09 15.20 -9.73
CA LYS A 24 0.18 14.25 -8.62
C LYS A 24 -0.44 12.92 -9.06
N ILE A 25 0.32 11.85 -8.93
CA ILE A 25 -0.15 10.47 -9.09
C ILE A 25 -0.25 9.87 -7.69
N GLU A 26 -1.43 9.37 -7.34
CA GLU A 26 -1.67 8.76 -6.03
C GLU A 26 -1.14 7.32 -5.98
N CYS A 27 -0.63 6.90 -4.81
CA CYS A 27 -0.16 5.54 -4.62
C CYS A 27 -1.34 4.55 -4.67
N LYS A 28 -1.25 3.53 -5.52
CA LYS A 28 -2.29 2.50 -5.68
C LYS A 28 -2.64 1.81 -4.34
N ASN A 29 -1.63 1.51 -3.52
CA ASN A 29 -1.82 0.83 -2.24
C ASN A 29 -2.58 1.72 -1.24
N HIS A 30 -2.29 3.02 -1.25
CA HIS A 30 -2.99 4.00 -0.42
C HIS A 30 -4.46 4.12 -0.82
N LEU A 31 -4.75 4.20 -2.13
CA LEU A 31 -6.12 4.25 -2.63
C LEU A 31 -6.93 3.01 -2.21
N LEU A 32 -6.38 1.81 -2.45
CA LEU A 32 -7.06 0.54 -2.14
C LEU A 32 -7.22 0.29 -0.64
N ARG A 33 -6.24 0.69 0.18
CA ARG A 33 -6.34 0.63 1.64
C ARG A 33 -7.36 1.62 2.17
N ASN A 34 -7.40 2.84 1.62
CA ASN A 34 -8.39 3.85 1.99
C ASN A 34 -9.82 3.36 1.70
N TYR A 35 -10.02 2.77 0.52
CA TYR A 35 -11.27 2.16 0.09
C TYR A 35 -11.76 1.09 1.07
N THR A 36 -10.93 0.07 1.33
CA THR A 36 -11.29 -1.03 2.25
C THR A 36 -11.50 -0.57 3.69
N THR A 37 -10.70 0.39 4.17
CA THR A 37 -10.84 0.93 5.53
C THR A 37 -12.18 1.65 5.70
N LYS A 38 -12.58 2.45 4.71
CA LYS A 38 -13.85 3.17 4.75
C LYS A 38 -15.07 2.28 4.58
N LEU A 39 -15.01 1.30 3.67
CA LEU A 39 -16.06 0.29 3.57
C LEU A 39 -16.24 -0.48 4.89
N SER A 40 -15.13 -0.87 5.53
CA SER A 40 -15.18 -1.51 6.84
C SER A 40 -15.78 -0.60 7.91
N ALA A 41 -15.50 0.71 7.85
CA ALA A 41 -16.09 1.68 8.78
C ALA A 41 -17.61 1.78 8.60
N ILE A 42 -18.09 1.86 7.36
CA ILE A 42 -19.53 1.84 7.05
C ILE A 42 -20.17 0.55 7.58
N ALA A 43 -19.56 -0.60 7.29
CA ALA A 43 -20.10 -1.89 7.74
C ALA A 43 -20.07 -2.08 9.27
N LYS A 44 -19.31 -1.28 10.02
CA LYS A 44 -19.30 -1.31 11.49
C LYS A 44 -20.45 -0.50 12.10
N GLN A 45 -21.00 0.50 11.40
CA GLN A 45 -22.12 1.30 11.89
C GLN A 45 -23.35 0.41 12.15
N THR A 46 -23.92 0.49 13.34
CA THR A 46 -25.03 -0.38 13.79
C THR A 46 -26.38 -0.02 13.17
N ASP A 47 -26.48 1.17 12.60
CA ASP A 47 -27.72 1.71 12.00
C ASP A 47 -28.08 1.00 10.68
N TYR A 48 -27.12 0.29 10.07
CA TYR A 48 -27.33 -0.47 8.84
C TYR A 48 -27.73 -1.93 9.09
N PRO A 49 -28.46 -2.56 8.15
CA PRO A 49 -28.88 -3.95 8.26
C PRO A 49 -27.71 -4.92 8.48
N ILE A 50 -27.87 -5.83 9.46
CA ILE A 50 -26.82 -6.75 9.88
C ILE A 50 -26.36 -7.70 8.75
N SER A 51 -27.27 -8.05 7.84
CA SER A 51 -26.98 -8.91 6.68
C SER A 51 -25.94 -8.27 5.76
N ILE A 52 -26.14 -7.01 5.37
CA ILE A 52 -25.22 -6.28 4.48
C ILE A 52 -23.89 -6.03 5.18
N ARG A 53 -23.93 -5.61 6.45
CA ARG A 53 -22.72 -5.37 7.26
C ARG A 53 -21.82 -6.61 7.33
N LYS A 54 -22.40 -7.77 7.67
CA LYS A 54 -21.67 -9.04 7.70
C LYS A 54 -21.12 -9.38 6.32
N HIS A 55 -21.93 -9.23 5.26
CA HIS A 55 -21.50 -9.51 3.90
C HIS A 55 -20.29 -8.67 3.46
N ILE A 56 -20.29 -7.36 3.74
CA ILE A 56 -19.16 -6.47 3.41
C ILE A 56 -17.90 -6.88 4.19
N LEU A 57 -18.01 -7.10 5.50
CA LEU A 57 -16.85 -7.45 6.33
C LEU A 57 -16.26 -8.81 5.93
N THR A 58 -17.08 -9.80 5.62
CA THR A 58 -16.63 -11.12 5.16
C THR A 58 -15.96 -11.05 3.77
N ASN A 59 -16.39 -10.12 2.91
CA ASN A 59 -15.91 -9.99 1.55
C ASN A 59 -14.96 -8.80 1.33
N ILE A 60 -14.44 -8.14 2.38
CA ILE A 60 -13.71 -6.87 2.23
C ILE A 60 -12.47 -6.97 1.31
N VAL A 61 -11.74 -8.08 1.40
CA VAL A 61 -10.59 -8.36 0.53
C VAL A 61 -11.05 -8.53 -0.92
N ARG A 62 -12.23 -9.12 -1.14
CA ARG A 62 -12.80 -9.35 -2.46
C ARG A 62 -13.26 -8.05 -3.14
N PHE A 63 -13.83 -7.11 -2.38
CA PHE A 63 -14.09 -5.75 -2.88
C PHE A 63 -12.81 -5.09 -3.40
N ARG A 64 -11.67 -5.28 -2.71
CA ARG A 64 -10.38 -4.80 -3.18
C ARG A 64 -9.89 -5.54 -4.42
N SER A 65 -9.95 -6.88 -4.42
CA SER A 65 -9.49 -7.72 -5.52
C SER A 65 -10.18 -7.41 -6.84
N ASP A 66 -11.44 -6.99 -6.79
CA ASP A 66 -12.20 -6.57 -7.97
C ASP A 66 -11.59 -5.36 -8.65
N ILE A 67 -11.29 -4.32 -7.88
CA ILE A 67 -10.64 -3.12 -8.39
C ILE A 67 -9.27 -3.47 -8.99
N ILE A 68 -8.51 -4.35 -8.31
CA ILE A 68 -7.21 -4.82 -8.82
C ILE A 68 -7.39 -5.58 -10.14
N LYS A 69 -8.37 -6.48 -10.23
CA LYS A 69 -8.63 -7.27 -11.44
C LYS A 69 -8.99 -6.36 -12.62
N ALA A 70 -9.90 -5.41 -12.42
CA ALA A 70 -10.28 -4.44 -13.46
C ALA A 70 -9.09 -3.57 -13.87
N THR A 71 -8.33 -3.05 -12.90
CA THR A 71 -7.15 -2.22 -13.16
C THR A 71 -6.10 -2.99 -13.98
N LYS A 72 -5.81 -4.23 -13.58
CA LYS A 72 -4.85 -5.10 -14.27
C LYS A 72 -5.25 -5.37 -15.71
N HIS A 73 -6.53 -5.65 -15.97
CA HIS A 73 -7.06 -5.87 -17.31
C HIS A 73 -6.77 -4.68 -18.25
N TYR A 74 -7.03 -3.45 -17.81
CA TYR A 74 -6.78 -2.26 -18.66
C TYR A 74 -5.31 -1.89 -18.77
N ILE A 75 -4.48 -2.21 -17.78
CA ILE A 75 -3.02 -2.06 -17.91
C ILE A 75 -2.49 -2.98 -19.01
N GLU A 76 -2.91 -4.25 -19.00
CA GLU A 76 -2.46 -5.29 -19.94
C GLU A 76 -3.04 -5.12 -21.36
N SER A 77 -4.14 -4.38 -21.50
CA SER A 77 -4.76 -4.09 -22.81
C SER A 77 -3.94 -3.04 -23.59
N ALA A 78 -2.99 -3.48 -24.43
CA ALA A 78 -2.08 -2.58 -25.14
C ALA A 78 -2.78 -1.66 -26.18
N ASP A 79 -3.86 -2.14 -26.80
CA ASP A 79 -4.48 -1.48 -27.97
C ASP A 79 -5.44 -0.32 -27.63
N ILE A 80 -5.71 -0.10 -26.34
CA ILE A 80 -6.72 0.87 -25.90
C ILE A 80 -6.03 2.21 -25.54
N PRO A 81 -6.49 3.35 -26.08
CA PRO A 81 -5.97 4.66 -25.69
C PRO A 81 -6.11 4.90 -24.19
N PHE A 82 -5.14 5.60 -23.58
CA PHE A 82 -5.10 5.83 -22.13
C PHE A 82 -6.38 6.45 -21.56
N GLN A 83 -6.97 7.43 -22.26
CA GLN A 83 -8.22 8.06 -21.83
C GLN A 83 -9.42 7.08 -21.85
N THR A 84 -9.46 6.21 -22.86
CA THR A 84 -10.48 5.16 -22.96
C THR A 84 -10.30 4.14 -21.84
N LYS A 85 -9.06 3.75 -21.51
CA LYS A 85 -8.77 2.90 -20.34
C LYS A 85 -9.33 3.50 -19.05
N ILE A 86 -9.13 4.80 -18.82
CA ILE A 86 -9.66 5.50 -17.63
C ILE A 86 -11.18 5.47 -17.61
N ALA A 87 -11.83 5.79 -18.74
CA ALA A 87 -13.28 5.84 -18.83
C ALA A 87 -13.92 4.48 -18.57
N GLU A 88 -13.38 3.41 -19.15
CA GLU A 88 -13.87 2.05 -18.96
C GLU A 88 -13.57 1.53 -17.54
N LEU A 89 -12.37 1.79 -17.00
CA LEU A 89 -12.06 1.45 -15.61
C LEU A 89 -13.00 2.15 -14.62
N ARG A 90 -13.39 3.40 -14.88
CA ARG A 90 -14.37 4.11 -14.04
C ARG A 90 -15.73 3.40 -14.04
N LYS A 91 -16.18 2.87 -15.18
CA LYS A 91 -17.42 2.08 -15.24
C LYS A 91 -17.31 0.83 -14.36
N ASP A 92 -16.22 0.08 -14.48
CA ASP A 92 -16.01 -1.13 -13.70
C ASP A 92 -15.86 -0.86 -12.19
N ILE A 93 -15.14 0.19 -11.80
CA ILE A 93 -15.03 0.61 -10.40
C ILE A 93 -16.40 1.00 -9.84
N SER A 94 -17.23 1.71 -10.61
CA SER A 94 -18.57 2.13 -10.18
C SER A 94 -19.51 0.92 -9.99
N ASN A 95 -19.35 -0.11 -10.82
CA ASN A 95 -20.15 -1.32 -10.78
C ASN A 95 -19.64 -2.38 -9.78
N SER A 96 -18.36 -2.33 -9.39
CA SER A 96 -17.74 -3.31 -8.47
C SER A 96 -18.53 -3.57 -7.17
N PRO A 97 -19.08 -2.55 -6.46
CA PRO A 97 -19.88 -2.80 -5.28
C PRO A 97 -21.20 -3.53 -5.57
N TYR A 98 -21.85 -3.21 -6.69
CA TYR A 98 -23.08 -3.86 -7.14
C TYR A 98 -22.84 -5.33 -7.46
N HIS A 99 -21.77 -5.63 -8.22
CA HIS A 99 -21.31 -7.00 -8.46
C HIS A 99 -21.14 -7.77 -7.16
N ARG A 100 -20.46 -7.19 -6.17
CA ARG A 100 -20.22 -7.86 -4.88
C ARG A 100 -21.46 -8.02 -4.02
N LEU A 101 -22.46 -7.18 -4.19
CA LEU A 101 -23.73 -7.29 -3.50
C LEU A 101 -24.73 -8.19 -4.24
N GLY A 102 -24.35 -8.78 -5.36
CA GLY A 102 -25.13 -9.80 -6.09
C GLY A 102 -25.91 -9.26 -7.29
N GLN A 103 -25.67 -8.02 -7.71
CA GLN A 103 -26.25 -7.47 -8.94
C GLN A 103 -25.23 -7.51 -10.08
N HIS A 104 -25.53 -8.30 -11.11
CA HIS A 104 -24.57 -8.61 -12.18
C HIS A 104 -24.90 -7.96 -13.54
N ASN A 105 -25.95 -7.16 -13.61
CA ASN A 105 -26.51 -6.64 -14.87
C ASN A 105 -25.51 -5.82 -15.72
N ASN A 106 -24.59 -5.11 -15.07
CA ASN A 106 -23.64 -4.21 -15.72
C ASN A 106 -22.19 -4.74 -15.67
N CYS A 107 -22.00 -6.03 -15.40
CA CYS A 107 -20.67 -6.61 -15.35
C CYS A 107 -20.13 -6.89 -16.75
N ALA A 108 -18.87 -6.53 -17.00
CA ALA A 108 -18.18 -6.94 -18.20
C ALA A 108 -17.91 -8.46 -18.20
N VAL A 109 -17.89 -9.07 -19.39
CA VAL A 109 -17.72 -10.52 -19.58
C VAL A 109 -16.39 -11.04 -19.03
N TYR A 110 -15.30 -10.26 -19.18
CA TYR A 110 -14.00 -10.61 -18.62
C TYR A 110 -14.00 -10.62 -17.07
N PHE A 111 -14.92 -9.85 -16.49
CA PHE A 111 -14.95 -9.56 -15.07
C PHE A 111 -15.82 -10.57 -14.31
N CYS A 112 -17.01 -10.87 -14.82
CA CYS A 112 -18.02 -11.73 -14.18
C CYS A 112 -18.61 -12.75 -15.16
N SER A 113 -18.82 -13.99 -14.69
CA SER A 113 -19.50 -15.06 -15.44
C SER A 113 -21.01 -15.16 -15.16
N GLY A 114 -21.58 -14.17 -14.46
CA GLY A 114 -22.99 -14.14 -14.06
C GLY A 114 -23.24 -14.54 -12.59
N PRO A 115 -24.53 -14.55 -12.18
CA PRO A 115 -24.93 -14.85 -10.81
C PRO A 115 -24.62 -16.31 -10.45
N LYS A 116 -24.19 -16.51 -9.20
CA LYS A 116 -23.96 -17.87 -8.68
C LYS A 116 -25.26 -18.49 -8.22
N THR A 117 -25.35 -19.82 -8.28
CA THR A 117 -26.52 -20.57 -7.80
C THR A 117 -26.78 -20.25 -6.33
N GLY A 118 -27.97 -19.72 -6.02
CA GLY A 118 -28.37 -19.33 -4.66
C GLY A 118 -27.81 -17.99 -4.17
N GLU A 119 -27.19 -17.19 -5.05
CA GLU A 119 -26.72 -15.85 -4.69
C GLU A 119 -27.90 -14.89 -4.45
N ILE A 120 -27.93 -14.26 -3.28
CA ILE A 120 -28.97 -13.29 -2.92
C ILE A 120 -28.49 -11.90 -3.30
N ASN A 121 -29.32 -11.16 -4.05
CA ASN A 121 -29.07 -9.76 -4.34
C ASN A 121 -29.39 -8.88 -3.12
N LEU A 122 -28.35 -8.28 -2.53
CA LEU A 122 -28.42 -7.40 -1.36
C LEU A 122 -28.54 -5.91 -1.74
N VAL A 123 -28.44 -5.55 -3.03
CA VAL A 123 -28.52 -4.15 -3.50
C VAL A 123 -29.84 -3.48 -3.11
N PRO A 124 -31.03 -4.09 -3.32
CA PRO A 124 -32.29 -3.43 -2.98
C PRO A 124 -32.39 -3.10 -1.49
N LEU A 125 -31.85 -3.97 -0.62
CA LEU A 125 -31.80 -3.73 0.82
C LEU A 125 -30.82 -2.61 1.18
N ALA A 126 -29.68 -2.54 0.48
CA ALA A 126 -28.67 -1.49 0.66
C ALA A 126 -29.16 -0.12 0.20
N GLU A 127 -29.97 -0.06 -0.86
CA GLU A 127 -30.62 1.16 -1.34
C GLU A 127 -31.71 1.62 -0.36
N LYS A 128 -32.59 0.71 0.08
CA LYS A 128 -33.63 1.01 1.07
C LYS A 128 -33.05 1.56 2.38
N SER A 129 -31.91 1.03 2.81
CA SER A 129 -31.20 1.48 4.02
C SER A 129 -30.26 2.67 3.80
N LYS A 130 -30.19 3.25 2.60
CA LYS A 130 -29.26 4.32 2.20
C LYS A 130 -27.77 3.98 2.38
N MET A 131 -27.44 2.72 2.69
CA MET A 131 -26.07 2.24 2.82
C MET A 131 -25.34 2.31 1.48
N MET A 132 -26.07 2.07 0.37
CA MET A 132 -25.51 2.16 -0.98
C MET A 132 -24.97 3.56 -1.29
N THR A 133 -25.65 4.63 -0.85
CA THR A 133 -25.16 6.01 -1.01
C THR A 133 -23.82 6.21 -0.29
N SER A 134 -23.69 5.70 0.93
CA SER A 134 -22.43 5.75 1.69
C SER A 134 -21.31 4.96 1.00
N ILE A 135 -21.63 3.79 0.43
CA ILE A 135 -20.69 2.99 -0.35
C ILE A 135 -20.24 3.76 -1.61
N ASN A 136 -21.17 4.33 -2.36
CA ASN A 136 -20.89 5.09 -3.57
C ASN A 136 -20.03 6.33 -3.29
N ASN A 137 -20.21 7.00 -2.15
CA ASN A 137 -19.34 8.09 -1.72
C ASN A 137 -17.88 7.64 -1.47
N VAL A 138 -17.69 6.41 -1.00
CA VAL A 138 -16.35 5.82 -0.82
C VAL A 138 -15.74 5.45 -2.18
N VAL A 139 -16.54 4.86 -3.07
CA VAL A 139 -16.14 4.48 -4.44
C VAL A 139 -15.81 5.69 -5.29
N TYR A 140 -16.54 6.81 -5.12
CA TYR A 140 -16.29 8.05 -5.85
C TYR A 140 -14.84 8.53 -5.71
N ARG A 141 -14.23 8.36 -4.53
CA ARG A 141 -12.82 8.71 -4.32
C ARG A 141 -11.85 7.81 -5.11
N LEU A 142 -12.23 6.58 -5.43
CA LEU A 142 -11.46 5.75 -6.36
C LEU A 142 -11.69 6.20 -7.80
N LEU A 143 -12.92 6.53 -8.19
CA LEU A 143 -13.26 6.99 -9.54
C LEU A 143 -12.51 8.26 -9.92
N THR A 144 -12.38 9.22 -9.00
CA THR A 144 -11.63 10.46 -9.22
C THR A 144 -10.15 10.21 -9.46
N ASN A 145 -9.59 9.13 -8.89
CA ASN A 145 -8.17 8.76 -8.97
C ASN A 145 -7.95 7.51 -9.85
N ALA A 146 -8.88 7.20 -10.77
CA ALA A 146 -8.78 6.02 -11.65
C ALA A 146 -7.57 6.09 -12.59
N ASP A 147 -7.17 7.30 -12.98
CA ASP A 147 -5.93 7.55 -13.71
C ASP A 147 -4.70 7.08 -12.93
N SER A 148 -4.62 7.40 -11.63
CA SER A 148 -3.53 6.97 -10.75
C SER A 148 -3.47 5.45 -10.59
N LEU A 149 -4.62 4.77 -10.64
CA LEU A 149 -4.67 3.29 -10.61
C LEU A 149 -4.07 2.68 -11.88
N ILE A 150 -4.31 3.28 -13.06
CA ILE A 150 -3.75 2.79 -14.33
C ILE A 150 -2.24 3.03 -14.40
N GLU A 151 -1.76 4.17 -13.90
CA GLU A 151 -0.32 4.47 -13.78
C GLU A 151 0.40 3.45 -12.88
N ASN A 152 -0.33 2.80 -11.96
CA ASN A 152 0.13 1.64 -11.17
C ASN A 152 1.41 1.89 -10.36
N VAL A 153 1.58 3.12 -9.86
CA VAL A 153 2.74 3.48 -9.04
C VAL A 153 2.51 3.20 -7.56
N ASP A 154 3.58 2.86 -6.86
CA ASP A 154 3.61 2.79 -5.40
C ASP A 154 4.64 3.78 -4.82
N ASN A 155 4.42 4.17 -3.56
CA ASN A 155 5.33 5.04 -2.80
C ASN A 155 6.18 4.24 -1.79
N ASN A 156 6.15 2.90 -1.88
CA ASN A 156 6.80 2.03 -0.90
C ASN A 156 8.30 2.29 -0.75
N PRO A 157 9.09 2.49 -1.84
CA PRO A 157 10.52 2.78 -1.71
C PRO A 157 10.76 4.08 -0.93
N CYS A 158 9.96 5.11 -1.19
CA CYS A 158 10.05 6.39 -0.49
C CYS A 158 9.68 6.25 0.99
N GLU A 159 8.59 5.53 1.31
CA GLU A 159 8.19 5.26 2.70
C GLU A 159 9.24 4.45 3.46
N GLN A 160 9.83 3.44 2.80
CA GLN A 160 10.90 2.63 3.38
C GLN A 160 12.15 3.45 3.66
N LEU A 161 12.60 4.26 2.70
CA LEU A 161 13.74 5.15 2.89
C LEU A 161 13.47 6.16 4.01
N ASN A 162 12.29 6.79 4.03
CA ASN A 162 11.90 7.73 5.09
C ASN A 162 11.89 7.06 6.47
N SER A 163 11.44 5.80 6.56
CA SER A 163 11.52 5.03 7.80
C SER A 163 12.96 4.84 8.28
N ILE A 164 13.89 4.52 7.37
CA ILE A 164 15.32 4.37 7.69
C ILE A 164 15.94 5.72 8.08
N ILE A 165 15.63 6.79 7.37
CA ILE A 165 16.07 8.15 7.72
C ILE A 165 15.62 8.50 9.14
N ASN A 166 14.35 8.26 9.48
CA ASN A 166 13.82 8.53 10.82
C ASN A 166 14.55 7.74 11.91
N LYS A 167 14.97 6.50 11.63
CA LYS A 167 15.80 5.68 12.54
C LYS A 167 17.19 6.30 12.72
N HIS A 168 17.87 6.63 11.64
CA HIS A 168 19.21 7.24 11.69
C HIS A 168 19.21 8.62 12.36
N VAL A 169 18.12 9.38 12.21
CA VAL A 169 17.94 10.68 12.88
C VAL A 169 17.60 10.52 14.38
N GLY A 170 17.16 9.34 14.82
CA GLY A 170 16.86 9.03 16.23
C GLY A 170 15.51 9.56 16.73
N GLY A 171 14.57 9.84 15.83
CA GLY A 171 13.32 10.54 16.16
C GLY A 171 13.53 11.97 16.69
N LYS A 172 12.44 12.67 17.04
CA LYS A 172 12.44 14.10 17.48
C LYS A 172 13.24 14.42 18.76
N ARG A 173 14.04 13.51 19.34
CA ARG A 173 14.54 13.60 20.73
C ARG A 173 16.07 13.49 20.93
N ILE A 174 16.89 13.80 19.94
CA ILE A 174 18.35 13.90 20.17
C ILE A 174 18.81 15.35 19.93
N ASN A 175 19.26 16.00 21.01
CA ASN A 175 19.60 17.42 21.07
C ASN A 175 20.71 17.84 20.10
N TYR A 176 20.49 19.01 19.48
CA TYR A 176 21.28 19.65 18.42
C TYR A 176 22.31 20.63 18.99
N THR A 177 23.53 20.16 19.30
CA THR A 177 24.65 21.07 19.57
C THR A 177 25.77 21.00 18.53
N GLN A 178 25.59 20.26 17.43
CA GLN A 178 26.62 20.13 16.38
C GLN A 178 26.06 20.36 14.97
N LYS A 179 26.67 21.31 14.25
CA LYS A 179 26.40 21.62 12.84
C LYS A 179 26.67 20.38 11.97
N ASN A 180 25.95 20.19 10.86
CA ASN A 180 26.05 19.05 9.91
C ASN A 180 25.54 17.66 10.37
N ASN A 181 25.14 17.48 11.63
CA ASN A 181 24.73 16.15 12.13
C ASN A 181 23.51 15.57 11.39
N TYR A 182 22.52 16.40 11.01
CA TYR A 182 21.37 15.92 10.22
C TYR A 182 21.79 15.38 8.84
N LYS A 183 22.58 16.15 8.09
CA LYS A 183 23.01 15.77 6.74
C LYS A 183 23.77 14.45 6.75
N THR A 184 24.73 14.29 7.66
CA THR A 184 25.50 13.04 7.79
C THR A 184 24.63 11.85 8.18
N ARG A 185 23.61 12.03 9.03
CA ARG A 185 22.65 10.96 9.38
C ARG A 185 21.77 10.56 8.19
N VAL A 186 21.33 11.52 7.38
CA VAL A 186 20.59 11.23 6.14
C VAL A 186 21.47 10.52 5.12
N GLU A 187 22.72 10.96 4.93
CA GLU A 187 23.68 10.29 4.05
C GLU A 187 23.96 8.85 4.50
N ALA A 188 24.13 8.62 5.80
CA ALA A 188 24.28 7.28 6.36
C ALA A 188 23.03 6.41 6.13
N ALA A 189 21.84 6.98 6.26
CA ALA A 189 20.58 6.28 5.97
C ALA A 189 20.46 5.87 4.50
N ILE A 190 20.83 6.76 3.57
CA ILE A 190 20.84 6.48 2.13
C ILE A 190 21.83 5.36 1.81
N LEU A 191 23.05 5.41 2.38
CA LEU A 191 24.04 4.35 2.24
C LEU A 191 23.53 3.01 2.80
N SER A 192 22.84 3.02 3.94
CA SER A 192 22.20 1.85 4.53
C SER A 192 21.15 1.24 3.62
N TYR A 193 20.22 2.06 3.12
CA TYR A 193 19.14 1.63 2.24
C TYR A 193 19.67 0.99 0.94
N ASN A 194 20.63 1.64 0.28
CA ASN A 194 21.14 1.18 -1.00
C ASN A 194 22.06 -0.05 -0.88
N SER A 195 22.91 -0.09 0.15
CA SER A 195 23.95 -1.13 0.25
C SER A 195 23.54 -2.34 1.10
N LYS A 196 22.51 -2.21 1.97
CA LYS A 196 22.09 -3.20 2.99
C LYS A 196 23.19 -3.59 4.01
N ASN A 197 24.43 -3.14 3.79
CA ASN A 197 25.68 -3.47 4.47
C ASN A 197 26.57 -2.21 4.65
N TYR A 198 25.96 -1.06 5.00
CA TYR A 198 26.67 0.23 4.95
C TYR A 198 27.95 0.27 5.78
N LEU A 199 27.99 -0.39 6.95
CA LEU A 199 29.19 -0.45 7.79
C LEU A 199 30.40 -1.04 7.04
N ARG A 200 30.18 -2.10 6.26
CA ARG A 200 31.22 -2.71 5.42
C ARG A 200 31.64 -1.77 4.30
N THR A 201 30.67 -1.14 3.63
CA THR A 201 30.90 -0.24 2.50
C THR A 201 31.71 0.98 2.92
N VAL A 202 31.32 1.61 4.03
CA VAL A 202 32.01 2.77 4.61
C VAL A 202 33.42 2.38 5.04
N HIS A 203 33.57 1.28 5.79
CA HIS A 203 34.90 0.80 6.21
C HIS A 203 35.82 0.55 5.00
N LYS A 204 35.34 -0.21 4.00
CA LYS A 204 36.15 -0.54 2.82
C LYS A 204 36.57 0.72 2.05
N LYS A 205 35.73 1.76 2.03
CA LYS A 205 36.04 3.02 1.35
C LYS A 205 37.06 3.85 2.14
N ILE A 206 36.97 3.89 3.47
CA ILE A 206 37.88 4.65 4.33
C ILE A 206 39.26 3.98 4.43
N THR A 207 39.29 2.66 4.68
CA THR A 207 40.54 1.94 5.00
C THR A 207 41.15 1.22 3.80
N THR A 208 40.53 1.35 2.61
CA THR A 208 40.85 0.60 1.37
C THR A 208 40.95 -0.91 1.53
N SER A 209 40.50 -1.44 2.66
CA SER A 209 40.69 -2.82 3.11
C SER A 209 39.40 -3.39 3.69
N SER A 210 39.28 -4.70 3.64
CA SER A 210 38.09 -5.37 4.20
C SER A 210 38.11 -5.29 5.73
N PRO A 211 36.92 -5.22 6.38
CA PRO A 211 36.85 -5.25 7.84
C PRO A 211 37.56 -6.46 8.45
N GLY A 212 38.27 -6.26 9.56
CA GLY A 212 38.97 -7.32 10.29
C GLY A 212 38.03 -8.37 10.90
N LYS A 213 38.59 -9.43 11.49
CA LYS A 213 37.85 -10.59 12.02
C LYS A 213 36.77 -10.19 13.04
N ILE A 214 37.07 -9.24 13.93
CA ILE A 214 36.13 -8.74 14.95
C ILE A 214 34.95 -8.01 14.30
N ALA A 215 35.23 -7.06 13.40
CA ALA A 215 34.20 -6.31 12.69
C ALA A 215 33.31 -7.22 11.83
N LYS A 216 33.90 -8.22 11.16
CA LYS A 216 33.15 -9.27 10.45
C LYS A 216 32.20 -10.02 11.39
N ARG A 217 32.69 -10.45 12.56
CA ARG A 217 31.86 -11.16 13.56
C ARG A 217 30.70 -10.29 14.07
N TYR A 218 30.95 -9.00 14.30
CA TYR A 218 29.92 -8.04 14.69
C TYR A 218 28.84 -7.88 13.61
N MET A 219 29.24 -7.66 12.36
CA MET A 219 28.30 -7.57 11.22
C MET A 219 27.51 -8.86 11.02
N SER A 220 28.15 -10.03 11.10
CA SER A 220 27.46 -11.33 11.03
C SER A 220 26.47 -11.52 12.18
N ASN A 221 26.78 -11.01 13.38
CA ASN A 221 25.84 -11.03 14.50
C ASN A 221 24.65 -10.09 14.25
N LEU A 222 24.87 -8.88 13.71
CA LEU A 222 23.79 -7.99 13.30
C LEU A 222 22.90 -8.63 12.24
N GLU A 223 23.47 -9.25 11.21
CA GLU A 223 22.73 -10.00 10.19
C GLU A 223 21.96 -11.17 10.80
N ARG A 224 22.55 -11.89 11.76
CA ARG A 224 21.88 -12.99 12.48
C ARG A 224 20.71 -12.46 13.29
N ILE A 225 20.88 -11.35 14.02
CA ILE A 225 19.82 -10.69 14.78
C ILE A 225 18.72 -10.25 13.82
N ARG A 226 19.05 -9.55 12.74
CA ARG A 226 18.11 -9.14 11.67
C ARG A 226 17.36 -10.34 11.11
N ARG A 227 18.05 -11.41 10.72
CA ARG A 227 17.41 -12.65 10.24
C ARG A 227 16.49 -13.22 11.30
N ASN A 228 16.91 -13.31 12.56
CA ASN A 228 16.11 -13.89 13.62
C ASN A 228 14.90 -13.03 14.01
N THR A 229 15.01 -11.70 14.01
CA THR A 229 13.89 -10.78 14.28
C THR A 229 12.93 -10.67 13.10
N VAL A 230 13.44 -10.65 11.86
CA VAL A 230 12.63 -10.74 10.64
C VAL A 230 11.88 -12.09 10.60
N MET A 231 12.57 -13.21 10.85
CA MET A 231 11.98 -14.55 10.88
C MET A 231 10.98 -14.72 12.03
N ARG A 232 11.22 -14.14 13.21
CA ARG A 232 10.29 -14.25 14.36
C ARG A 232 9.07 -13.34 14.24
N ARG A 233 9.18 -12.18 13.58
CA ARG A 233 8.06 -11.23 13.44
C ARG A 233 7.33 -11.34 12.09
N ARG A 234 7.87 -12.06 11.09
CA ARG A 234 7.30 -12.13 9.71
C ARG A 234 7.55 -13.44 8.95
N LYS A 235 7.44 -14.62 9.57
CA LYS A 235 7.25 -15.83 8.74
C LYS A 235 5.79 -15.90 8.27
N LEU A 236 5.59 -15.60 6.99
CA LEU A 236 4.33 -15.81 6.25
C LEU A 236 3.99 -17.31 6.14
N PHE A 237 4.99 -18.19 6.07
CA PHE A 237 4.85 -19.64 6.06
C PHE A 237 6.01 -20.26 6.87
N CYS A 238 5.68 -21.16 7.80
CA CYS A 238 6.64 -22.06 8.44
C CYS A 238 6.33 -23.48 7.95
N GLU A 239 7.31 -24.16 7.34
CA GLU A 239 7.30 -25.63 7.16
C GLU A 239 7.74 -26.31 8.47
N GLY A 240 7.04 -26.00 9.55
CA GLY A 240 7.30 -26.59 10.87
C GLY A 240 6.01 -26.64 11.67
N GLU A 241 5.91 -27.65 12.54
CA GLU A 241 4.69 -27.98 13.28
C GLU A 241 4.02 -26.75 13.91
N LYS A 242 2.79 -26.50 13.48
CA LYS A 242 1.97 -25.38 13.93
C LYS A 242 1.45 -25.70 15.34
N ARG A 243 1.87 -24.94 16.35
CA ARG A 243 1.13 -24.89 17.63
C ARG A 243 -0.29 -24.37 17.35
N LYS A 244 -1.31 -25.17 17.67
CA LYS A 244 -2.74 -24.83 17.49
C LYS A 244 -3.05 -23.54 18.26
N LYS A 245 -3.24 -22.43 17.55
CA LYS A 245 -3.88 -21.22 18.07
C LYS A 245 -5.28 -21.08 17.46
N PRO A 246 -6.25 -20.50 18.18
CA PRO A 246 -7.62 -20.37 17.71
C PRO A 246 -7.67 -19.59 16.40
N ILE A 247 -8.50 -20.08 15.47
CA ILE A 247 -8.61 -19.59 14.09
C ILE A 247 -9.24 -18.20 14.11
N ILE A 248 -8.40 -17.17 14.02
CA ILE A 248 -8.78 -15.87 13.51
C ILE A 248 -8.27 -15.85 12.05
N LYS A 249 -9.19 -15.78 11.08
CA LYS A 249 -8.85 -15.62 9.66
C LYS A 249 -8.23 -14.23 9.44
N TYR A 250 -6.93 -14.11 9.66
CA TYR A 250 -6.16 -12.94 9.27
C TYR A 250 -5.79 -13.07 7.79
N SER A 251 -6.20 -12.13 6.95
CA SER A 251 -5.69 -12.04 5.57
C SER A 251 -4.20 -11.71 5.63
N GLY A 252 -3.36 -12.51 4.98
CA GLY A 252 -1.92 -12.20 4.87
C GLY A 252 -1.69 -10.80 4.27
N PRO A 253 -0.52 -10.18 4.54
CA PRO A 253 -0.15 -8.91 3.92
C PRO A 253 -0.09 -9.03 2.40
N ASP A 254 -0.39 -7.90 1.79
CA ASP A 254 -0.50 -7.63 0.36
C ASP A 254 0.84 -7.81 -0.39
N ALA A 255 0.80 -8.45 -1.57
CA ALA A 255 1.99 -8.72 -2.38
C ALA A 255 2.71 -7.43 -2.83
N ASP A 256 1.96 -6.33 -2.91
CA ASP A 256 2.46 -5.01 -3.26
C ASP A 256 3.04 -4.24 -2.06
N TYR A 257 3.26 -4.82 -0.88
CA TYR A 257 3.83 -4.11 0.28
C TYR A 257 5.15 -4.74 0.73
N GLY A 258 6.24 -3.98 0.57
CA GLY A 258 7.60 -4.46 0.86
C GLY A 258 7.88 -4.69 2.36
N LEU A 259 8.90 -5.51 2.61
CA LEU A 259 9.39 -5.86 3.94
C LEU A 259 9.99 -4.62 4.65
N THR A 260 9.22 -3.91 5.48
CA THR A 260 9.77 -2.89 6.39
C THR A 260 10.81 -3.50 7.35
N GLU A 261 12.04 -2.98 7.40
CA GLU A 261 13.07 -3.49 8.31
C GLU A 261 12.65 -3.33 9.79
N PRO A 262 12.88 -4.33 10.66
CA PRO A 262 12.45 -4.26 12.05
C PRO A 262 13.19 -3.19 12.87
N LEU A 263 12.54 -2.82 13.98
CA LEU A 263 12.97 -1.87 15.01
C LEU A 263 14.23 -2.39 15.73
N ASP A 264 15.27 -1.57 15.80
CA ASP A 264 16.36 -1.77 16.75
C ASP A 264 15.80 -1.56 18.16
N GLY A 265 15.95 -2.57 19.02
CA GLY A 265 15.62 -2.44 20.42
C GLY A 265 16.62 -1.50 21.07
N LEU A 266 16.15 -0.31 21.45
CA LEU A 266 16.80 0.53 22.44
C LEU A 266 16.79 -0.19 23.79
N ILE A 267 17.95 -0.75 24.15
CA ILE A 267 18.54 -0.68 25.50
C ILE A 267 20.01 -0.37 25.29
#